data_AF-A0A3D2AVL1-F1
#
_entry.id   AF-A0A3D2AVL1-F1
#
_cell.length_a   1.000
_cell.length_b   1.000
_cell.length_c   1.000
_cell.angle_alpha   90.00
_cell.angle_beta   90.00
_cell.angle_gamma   90.00
#
_symmetry.space_group_name_H-M   'P 1'
#
loop_
_entity.id
_entity.type
_entity.pdbx_description
1 polymer ?
#
loop_
_entity_poly.entity_id
_entity_poly.type
_entity_poly.pdbx_seq_one_letter_code
_entity_poly.pdbx_strand_id
1 'polypeptide(L)' 'MSKQKKKRNKAYTGAGSNAARPQTIRIEAVQRNRAQLWWHERKRVLKPALIASAVVIVVAYLLYELLSLIFG' A
#
# COMPACT_ATOMS: atom_id res chain seq x y z
N MET A 1 34.84 -45.45 -14.04
CA MET A 1 34.20 -44.96 -12.80
C MET A 1 33.89 -43.48 -12.94
N SER A 2 32.62 -43.10 -12.95
CA SER A 2 32.20 -41.69 -13.05
C SER A 2 32.55 -40.94 -11.77
N LYS A 3 33.16 -39.75 -11.89
CA LYS A 3 33.57 -38.93 -10.74
C LYS A 3 32.34 -38.42 -10.00
N GLN A 4 32.03 -38.99 -8.85
CA GLN A 4 30.96 -38.48 -7.97
C GLN A 4 31.37 -37.10 -7.42
N LYS A 5 30.61 -36.05 -7.77
CA LYS A 5 30.87 -34.70 -7.27
C LYS A 5 30.65 -34.65 -5.76
N LYS A 6 31.63 -34.11 -5.03
CA LYS A 6 31.58 -33.93 -3.56
C LYS A 6 30.39 -33.03 -3.20
N LYS A 7 29.44 -33.56 -2.41
CA LYS A 7 28.29 -32.80 -1.90
C LYS A 7 28.80 -31.68 -0.98
N ARG A 8 28.40 -30.43 -1.23
CA ARG A 8 28.77 -29.27 -0.39
C ARG A 8 27.78 -29.14 0.76
N ASN A 9 28.05 -29.86 1.85
CA ASN A 9 27.22 -29.89 3.06
C ASN A 9 27.83 -29.04 4.18
N LYS A 10 28.81 -28.17 3.86
CA LYS A 10 29.50 -27.40 4.90
C LYS A 10 28.49 -26.47 5.55
N ALA A 11 28.20 -26.70 6.83
CA ALA A 11 27.48 -25.75 7.65
C ALA A 11 28.27 -24.44 7.66
N TYR A 12 27.63 -23.33 7.26
CA TYR A 12 28.23 -22.00 7.34
C TYR A 12 28.47 -21.70 8.82
N THR A 13 29.74 -21.74 9.22
CA THR A 13 30.20 -21.55 10.59
C THR A 13 31.21 -20.40 10.57
N GLY A 14 30.86 -19.30 11.21
CA GLY A 14 31.69 -18.09 11.33
C GLY A 14 31.16 -17.19 12.44
N ALA A 15 31.96 -16.24 12.91
CA ALA A 15 31.64 -15.39 14.08
C ALA A 15 30.38 -14.50 13.91
N GLY A 16 29.74 -14.49 12.73
CA GLY A 16 28.44 -13.88 12.46
C GLY A 16 27.37 -14.84 11.94
N SER A 17 27.64 -16.15 11.89
CA SER A 17 26.65 -17.16 11.50
C SER A 17 25.73 -17.48 12.68
N ASN A 18 24.91 -16.51 13.08
CA ASN A 18 23.71 -16.84 13.83
C ASN A 18 22.86 -17.69 12.89
N ALA A 19 22.79 -19.01 13.16
CA ALA A 19 21.88 -19.92 12.51
C ALA A 19 20.44 -19.55 12.94
N ALA A 20 19.97 -18.39 12.49
CA ALA A 20 18.59 -17.98 12.67
C ALA A 20 17.74 -19.02 11.93
N ARG A 21 17.01 -19.82 12.70
CA ARG A 21 16.07 -20.78 12.14
C ARG A 21 15.11 -20.00 11.25
N PRO A 22 14.86 -20.45 9.99
CA PRO A 22 13.91 -19.77 9.13
C PRO A 22 12.57 -19.75 9.86
N GLN A 23 12.05 -18.55 10.13
CA GLN A 23 10.74 -18.38 10.72
C GLN A 23 9.71 -18.52 9.61
N THR A 24 8.85 -19.53 9.70
CA THR A 24 7.71 -19.67 8.81
C THR A 24 6.65 -18.66 9.20
N ILE A 25 6.54 -17.59 8.43
CA ILE A 25 5.49 -16.57 8.60
C ILE A 25 4.26 -17.04 7.83
N ARG A 26 3.13 -17.22 8.53
CA ARG A 26 1.86 -17.58 7.89
C ARG A 26 1.23 -16.30 7.34
N ILE A 27 1.22 -16.17 6.02
CA ILE A 27 0.60 -15.02 5.34
C ILE A 27 -0.86 -15.40 5.11
N GLU A 28 -1.76 -14.82 5.91
CA GLU A 28 -3.20 -14.98 5.73
C GLU A 28 -3.77 -13.74 5.05
N ALA A 29 -4.73 -13.95 4.14
CA ALA A 29 -5.47 -12.85 3.57
C ALA A 29 -6.29 -12.18 4.68
N VAL A 30 -6.16 -10.86 4.80
CA VAL A 30 -7.01 -10.09 5.72
C VAL A 30 -8.47 -10.30 5.31
N GLN A 31 -9.27 -10.89 6.20
CA GLN A 31 -10.72 -11.00 6.03
C GLN A 31 -11.31 -9.58 6.01
N ARG A 32 -11.68 -9.08 4.82
CA ARG A 32 -12.32 -7.78 4.64
C ARG A 32 -13.75 -7.99 4.14
N ASN A 33 -14.71 -7.32 4.78
CA ASN A 33 -16.06 -7.21 4.24
C ASN A 33 -16.03 -6.46 2.89
N ARG A 34 -17.02 -6.68 2.02
CA ARG A 34 -17.13 -6.11 0.67
C ARG A 34 -16.89 -4.59 0.65
N ALA A 35 -17.46 -3.87 1.61
CA ALA A 35 -17.28 -2.41 1.72
C ALA A 35 -15.82 -2.00 1.98
N GLN A 36 -15.13 -2.71 2.88
CA GLN A 36 -13.74 -2.42 3.24
C GLN A 36 -12.78 -2.83 2.12
N LEU A 37 -13.08 -3.90 1.39
CA LEU A 37 -12.34 -4.31 0.21
C LEU A 37 -12.45 -3.25 -0.89
N TRP A 38 -13.68 -2.81 -1.20
CA TRP A 38 -13.96 -1.76 -2.18
C TRP A 38 -13.25 -0.46 -1.86
N TRP A 39 -13.30 -0.01 -0.59
CA TRP A 39 -12.56 1.17 -0.15
C TRP A 39 -11.06 0.99 -0.31
N HIS A 40 -10.52 -0.18 0.09
CA HIS A 40 -9.10 -0.46 0.00
C HIS A 40 -8.58 -0.43 -1.45
N GLU A 41 -9.37 -0.90 -2.41
CA GLU A 41 -9.02 -0.87 -3.83
C GLU A 41 -9.13 0.54 -4.40
N ARG A 42 -10.21 1.27 -4.09
CA ARG A 42 -10.48 2.58 -4.68
C ARG A 42 -9.82 3.75 -3.97
N LYS A 43 -9.30 3.61 -2.75
CA LYS A 43 -8.70 4.72 -1.96
C LYS A 43 -7.60 5.50 -2.71
N ARG A 44 -6.87 4.87 -3.63
CA ARG A 44 -5.83 5.55 -4.41
C ARG A 44 -6.42 6.61 -5.36
N VAL A 45 -7.61 6.35 -5.91
CA VAL A 45 -8.33 7.25 -6.80
C VAL A 45 -9.28 8.15 -6.03
N LEU A 46 -9.91 7.63 -4.98
CA LEU A 46 -10.90 8.38 -4.20
C LEU A 46 -10.28 9.57 -3.45
N LYS A 47 -9.05 9.43 -2.95
CA LYS A 47 -8.33 10.49 -2.24
C LYS A 47 -8.17 11.76 -3.10
N PRO A 48 -7.55 11.72 -4.30
CA PRO A 48 -7.44 12.92 -5.12
C PRO A 48 -8.80 13.41 -5.62
N ALA A 49 -9.75 12.50 -5.90
CA ALA A 49 -11.10 12.90 -6.32
C ALA A 49 -11.83 13.74 -5.25
N LEU A 50 -11.76 13.34 -3.98
CA LEU A 50 -12.36 14.09 -2.86
C LEU A 50 -11.70 15.46 -2.66
N ILE A 51 -10.38 15.54 -2.82
CA ILE A 51 -9.66 16.80 -2.72
C ILE A 51 -10.07 17.72 -3.88
N ALA A 52 -10.09 17.20 -5.11
CA ALA A 52 -10.50 17.95 -6.28
C ALA A 52 -11.95 18.45 -6.14
N SER A 53 -12.87 17.63 -5.66
CA SER A 53 -14.26 18.05 -5.43
C SER A 53 -14.37 19.16 -4.39
N ALA A 54 -13.59 19.09 -3.31
CA ALA A 54 -13.58 20.14 -2.29
C ALA A 54 -13.09 21.48 -2.86
N VAL A 55 -12.02 21.45 -3.67
CA VAL A 55 -11.50 22.65 -4.34
C VAL A 55 -12.55 23.25 -5.27
N VAL A 56 -13.23 22.43 -6.07
CA VAL A 56 -14.28 22.91 -7.00
C VAL A 56 -15.43 23.59 -6.23
N ILE A 57 -15.86 23.03 -5.11
CA ILE A 57 -16.91 23.61 -4.28
C ILE A 57 -16.49 24.97 -3.73
N VAL A 58 -15.25 25.08 -3.23
CA VAL A 58 -14.73 26.35 -2.70
C VAL A 58 -14.67 27.41 -3.81
N VAL A 59 -14.19 27.05 -5.00
CA VAL A 59 -14.14 27.99 -6.14
C VAL A 59 -15.55 28.44 -6.54
N ALA A 60 -16.51 27.52 -6.63
CA ALA A 60 -17.90 27.85 -6.94
C ALA A 60 -18.51 28.79 -5.89
N TYR A 61 -18.23 28.56 -4.60
CA TYR A 61 -18.68 29.43 -3.51
C TYR A 61 -18.10 30.85 -3.64
N LEU A 62 -16.79 30.97 -3.90
CA LEU A 62 -16.14 32.27 -4.09
C LEU A 62 -16.71 33.03 -5.29
N LEU A 63 -17.00 32.33 -6.39
CA LEU A 63 -17.63 32.94 -7.56
C LEU A 63 -19.06 33.41 -7.25
N TYR A 64 -19.83 32.62 -6.50
CA TYR A 64 -21.16 33.01 -6.07
C TYR A 64 -21.13 34.28 -5.20
N GLU A 65 -20.24 34.32 -4.20
CA GLU A 65 -20.05 35.49 -3.33
C GLU A 65 -19.65 36.73 -4.13
N LEU A 66 -18.73 36.59 -5.09
CA LEU A 66 -18.29 37.68 -5.96
C LEU A 66 -19.43 38.23 -6.81
N LEU A 67 -20.22 37.34 -7.43
CA LEU A 67 -21.38 37.75 -8.21
C LEU A 67 -22.44 38.42 -7.33
N SER A 68 -22.67 37.89 -6.13
CA SER A 68 -23.59 38.50 -5.17
C SER A 68 -23.13 39.89 -4.72
N LEU A 69 -21.83 40.14 -4.61
CA LEU A 69 -21.28 41.45 -4.25
C LEU A 69 -21.41 42.47 -5.39
N ILE A 70 -21.30 42.01 -6.64
CA ILE A 70 -21.32 42.89 -7.83
C ILE A 70 -22.77 43.21 -8.24
N PHE A 71 -23.67 42.24 -8.13
CA PHE A 71 -25.04 42.34 -8.64
C PHE A 71 -26.11 42.50 -7.56
N GLY A 72 -25.76 42.30 -6.29
CA GLY A 72 -26.61 42.57 -5.12
C GLY A 72 -26.30 43.92 -4.51
#